data_AF-A0A377FDM4-F1
#
_entry.id   AF-A0A377FDM4-F1
#
_cell.length_a   1.000
_cell.length_b   1.000
_cell.length_c   1.000
_cell.angle_alpha   90.00
_cell.angle_beta   90.00
_cell.angle_gamma   90.00
#
_symmetry.space_group_name_H-M   'P 1'
#
loop_
_entity.id
_entity.type
_entity.pdbx_description
1 polymer ?
#
loop_
_entity_poly.entity_id
_entity_poly.type
_entity_poly.pdbx_seq_one_letter_code
_entity_poly.pdbx_strand_id
1 'polypeptide(L)'
;MGIDAAYVLRRLVEIDQMDVLDILLQNGELKPIKDWPKVWRTTLSGMDVVEMVSADSAALLKKIKWPDKVKNLELLGRHVSVQAFKDNVKNEVTGADGGPVRTEITKLTPEQAAEVYRKMMG
;
A
#
# COMPACT_ATOMS: atom_id res chain seq x y z
N MET A 1 -17.30 3.53 9.66
CA MET A 1 -16.57 2.41 9.02
C MET A 1 -15.08 2.67 9.18
N GLY A 2 -14.34 1.70 9.70
CA GLY A 2 -12.91 1.84 9.98
C GLY A 2 -12.05 1.73 8.71
N ILE A 3 -10.85 2.28 8.76
CA ILE A 3 -9.82 2.11 7.73
C ILE A 3 -9.14 0.77 7.99
N ASP A 4 -9.29 -0.19 7.07
CA ASP A 4 -8.67 -1.52 7.14
C ASP A 4 -7.70 -1.77 5.98
N ALA A 5 -6.97 -2.89 6.03
CA ALA A 5 -6.03 -3.28 4.97
C ALA A 5 -6.73 -3.42 3.60
N ALA A 6 -7.95 -3.96 3.58
CA ALA A 6 -8.71 -4.11 2.34
C ALA A 6 -9.05 -2.75 1.72
N TYR A 7 -9.36 -1.74 2.53
CA TYR A 7 -9.58 -0.37 2.11
C TYR A 7 -8.32 0.24 1.50
N VAL A 8 -7.17 0.10 2.17
CA VAL A 8 -5.89 0.62 1.65
C VAL A 8 -5.54 -0.03 0.32
N LEU A 9 -5.66 -1.37 0.23
CA LEU A 9 -5.40 -2.10 -1.01
C LEU A 9 -6.31 -1.64 -2.15
N ARG A 10 -7.62 -1.49 -1.91
CA ARG A 10 -8.56 -0.98 -2.93
C ARG A 10 -8.14 0.40 -3.44
N ARG A 11 -7.76 1.33 -2.55
CA ARG A 11 -7.33 2.68 -2.93
C ARG A 11 -6.06 2.66 -3.77
N LEU A 12 -5.10 1.80 -3.44
CA LEU A 12 -3.88 1.65 -4.23
C LEU A 12 -4.17 1.05 -5.62
N VAL A 13 -5.08 0.08 -5.73
CA VAL A 13 -5.51 -0.48 -7.02
C VAL A 13 -6.25 0.57 -7.86
N GLU A 14 -7.16 1.35 -7.25
CA GLU A 14 -7.84 2.46 -7.93
C GLU A 14 -6.85 3.43 -8.58
N ILE A 15 -5.77 3.79 -7.87
CA ILE A 15 -4.73 4.69 -8.40
C ILE A 15 -3.94 4.05 -9.54
N ASP A 16 -3.59 2.77 -9.41
CA ASP A 16 -2.84 2.04 -10.44
C ASP A 16 -3.62 1.95 -11.76
N GLN A 17 -4.93 1.75 -11.67
CA GLN A 17 -5.83 1.60 -12.81
C GLN A 17 -6.26 2.93 -13.47
N MET A 18 -5.87 4.09 -12.92
CA MET A 18 -6.23 5.39 -13.49
C MET A 18 -5.70 5.54 -14.92
N ASP A 19 -6.56 5.80 -15.90
CA ASP A 19 -6.15 6.08 -17.27
C ASP A 19 -6.36 7.56 -17.60
N VAL A 20 -5.34 8.23 -18.13
CA VAL A 20 -5.44 9.66 -18.51
C VAL A 20 -6.55 9.86 -19.54
N LEU A 21 -6.84 8.86 -20.38
CA LEU A 21 -7.97 8.89 -21.32
C LEU A 21 -9.33 9.04 -20.64
N ASP A 22 -9.47 8.67 -19.36
CA ASP A 22 -10.70 8.88 -18.59
C ASP A 22 -11.09 10.36 -18.52
N ILE A 23 -10.10 11.25 -18.54
CA ILE A 23 -10.26 12.69 -18.36
C ILE A 23 -9.95 13.52 -19.61
N LEU A 24 -9.68 12.88 -20.75
CA LEU A 24 -9.45 13.56 -22.02
C LEU A 24 -10.64 13.46 -22.97
N LEU A 25 -10.94 14.56 -23.65
CA LEU A 25 -11.80 14.60 -24.83
C LEU A 25 -11.08 13.95 -26.02
N GLN A 26 -11.81 13.62 -27.08
CA GLN A 26 -11.25 12.96 -28.27
C GLN A 26 -10.17 13.78 -28.98
N ASN A 27 -10.22 15.11 -28.84
CA ASN A 27 -9.23 16.05 -29.38
C ASN A 27 -7.98 16.21 -28.48
N GLY A 28 -7.90 15.51 -27.35
CA GLY A 28 -6.78 15.59 -26.40
C GLY A 28 -6.89 16.71 -25.36
N GLU A 29 -7.97 17.48 -25.35
CA GLU A 29 -8.23 18.47 -24.28
C GLU A 29 -8.75 17.81 -23.01
N LEU A 30 -8.54 18.43 -21.85
CA LEU A 30 -9.11 17.95 -20.60
C LEU A 30 -10.63 18.15 -20.56
N LYS A 31 -11.36 17.11 -20.14
CA LYS A 31 -12.76 17.20 -19.77
C LYS A 31 -12.95 18.20 -18.62
N PRO A 32 -14.15 18.80 -18.47
CA PRO A 32 -14.50 19.54 -17.25
C PRO A 32 -14.33 18.66 -15.99
N ILE A 33 -13.82 19.23 -14.88
CA ILE A 33 -13.54 18.50 -13.63
C ILE A 33 -14.78 17.75 -13.09
N LYS A 34 -15.98 18.29 -13.30
CA LYS A 34 -17.25 17.63 -12.91
C LYS A 34 -17.45 16.27 -13.57
N ASP A 35 -16.85 16.06 -14.74
CA ASP A 35 -16.97 14.84 -15.54
C ASP A 35 -15.83 13.86 -15.25
N TRP A 36 -14.90 14.22 -14.36
CA TRP A 36 -13.80 13.35 -13.97
C TRP A 36 -14.29 12.25 -13.01
N PRO A 37 -13.82 11.00 -13.17
CA PRO A 37 -14.05 9.97 -12.17
C PRO A 37 -13.60 10.42 -10.79
N LYS A 38 -14.26 9.90 -9.74
CA LYS A 38 -13.96 10.30 -8.35
C LYS A 38 -12.50 10.05 -7.97
N VAL A 39 -11.90 8.97 -8.45
CA VAL A 39 -10.49 8.65 -8.19
C VAL A 39 -9.60 9.83 -8.62
N TRP A 40 -9.72 10.29 -9.87
CA TRP A 40 -8.99 11.44 -10.41
C TRP A 40 -9.13 12.70 -9.56
N ARG A 41 -10.33 13.00 -9.03
CA ARG A 41 -10.57 14.19 -8.19
C ARG A 41 -9.95 14.11 -6.79
N THR A 42 -9.67 12.91 -6.29
CA THR A 42 -9.26 12.67 -4.90
C THR A 42 -7.83 12.17 -4.76
N THR A 43 -7.11 12.00 -5.87
CA THR A 43 -5.76 11.41 -5.89
C THR A 43 -4.71 12.28 -6.59
N LEU A 44 -5.06 13.49 -7.04
CA LEU A 44 -4.07 14.42 -7.60
C LEU A 44 -3.00 14.74 -6.56
N SER A 45 -1.74 14.73 -7.00
CA SER A 45 -0.61 15.15 -6.16
C SER A 45 -0.57 16.67 -5.96
N GLY A 46 -1.22 17.42 -6.85
CA GLY A 46 -1.35 18.87 -6.77
C GLY A 46 -1.84 19.52 -8.05
N MET A 47 -2.17 20.80 -7.97
CA MET A 47 -2.55 21.63 -9.11
C MET A 47 -1.95 23.03 -8.91
N ASP A 48 -1.14 23.47 -9.86
CA ASP A 48 -0.62 24.83 -9.90
C ASP A 48 -1.46 25.64 -10.89
N VAL A 49 -2.00 26.77 -10.44
CA VAL A 49 -2.78 27.69 -11.27
C VAL A 49 -1.98 28.98 -11.39
N VAL A 50 -1.62 29.34 -12.61
CA VAL A 50 -0.86 30.55 -12.91
C VAL A 50 -1.74 31.46 -13.75
N GLU A 51 -2.07 32.61 -13.18
CA GLU A 51 -2.75 33.68 -13.92
C GLU A 51 -1.68 34.62 -14.49
N MET A 52 -1.62 34.70 -15.81
CA MET A 52 -0.78 35.64 -16.54
C MET A 52 -1.65 36.79 -17.01
N VAL A 53 -1.46 37.97 -16.41
CA VAL A 53 -2.11 39.20 -16.85
C VAL A 53 -1.12 39.99 -17.71
N SER A 54 -1.46 40.22 -18.97
CA SER A 54 -0.82 41.20 -19.85
C SER A 54 -1.73 42.43 -19.99
N ALA A 55 -1.19 43.53 -20.52
CA ALA A 55 -1.92 44.78 -20.69
C ALA A 55 -3.22 44.62 -21.50
N ASP A 56 -3.26 43.63 -22.41
CA ASP A 56 -4.36 43.43 -23.37
C ASP A 56 -5.07 42.07 -23.20
N SER A 57 -4.61 41.19 -22.30
CA SER A 57 -5.23 39.87 -22.10
C SER A 57 -4.88 39.22 -20.77
N ALA A 58 -5.80 38.42 -20.22
CA ALA A 58 -5.52 37.51 -19.11
C ALA A 58 -5.54 36.06 -19.61
N ALA A 59 -4.49 35.29 -19.33
CA ALA A 59 -4.38 33.88 -19.63
C ALA A 59 -4.24 33.06 -18.34
N LEU A 60 -5.03 32.00 -18.20
CA LEU A 60 -4.99 31.11 -17.03
C LEU A 60 -4.32 29.79 -17.42
N LEU A 61 -3.09 29.57 -16.97
CA LEU A 61 -2.39 28.30 -17.13
C LEU A 61 -2.67 27.39 -15.93
N LYS A 62 -3.07 26.15 -16.19
CA LYS A 62 -3.28 25.12 -15.16
C LYS A 62 -2.29 23.97 -15.39
N LYS A 63 -1.44 23.70 -14.39
CA LYS A 63 -0.53 22.57 -14.38
C LYS A 63 -1.01 21.55 -13.36
N ILE A 64 -1.31 20.33 -13.79
CA ILE A 64 -1.77 19.25 -12.91
C ILE A 64 -0.60 18.31 -12.62
N LYS A 65 -0.44 17.91 -11.36
CA LYS A 65 0.55 16.91 -10.93
C LYS A 65 -0.17 15.58 -10.71
N TRP A 66 0.14 14.61 -11.56
CA TRP A 66 -0.41 13.26 -11.50
C TRP A 66 0.12 12.48 -10.28
N PRO A 67 -0.61 11.47 -9.79
CA PRO A 67 -0.07 10.52 -8.83
C PRO A 67 1.12 9.77 -9.43
N ASP A 68 2.15 9.54 -8.62
CA ASP A 68 3.29 8.72 -9.02
C ASP A 68 2.89 7.24 -9.06
N LYS A 69 2.71 6.70 -10.27
CA LYS A 69 2.33 5.30 -10.47
C LYS A 69 3.40 4.32 -10.03
N VAL A 70 4.68 4.67 -10.13
CA VAL A 70 5.78 3.79 -9.71
C VAL A 70 5.79 3.68 -8.19
N LYS A 71 5.63 4.81 -7.50
CA LYS A 71 5.48 4.80 -6.04
C LYS A 71 4.24 4.04 -5.59
N ASN A 72 3.14 4.15 -6.33
CA ASN A 72 1.92 3.40 -6.05
C ASN A 72 2.11 1.89 -6.22
N LEU A 73 2.81 1.44 -7.27
CA LEU A 73 3.19 0.03 -7.45
C LEU A 73 4.08 -0.48 -6.33
N GLU A 74 5.03 0.34 -5.87
CA GLU A 74 5.87 0.01 -4.71
C GLU A 74 5.00 -0.24 -3.46
N LEU A 75 4.07 0.67 -3.17
CA LEU A 75 3.15 0.55 -2.04
C LEU A 75 2.21 -0.66 -2.17
N LEU A 76 1.73 -0.96 -3.38
CA LEU A 76 0.96 -2.17 -3.68
C LEU A 76 1.75 -3.42 -3.32
N GLY A 77 2.99 -3.55 -3.79
CA GLY A 77 3.79 -4.74 -3.50
C GLY A 77 4.21 -4.84 -2.03
N ARG A 78 4.31 -3.72 -1.30
CA ARG A 78 4.55 -3.73 0.16
C ARG A 78 3.31 -3.99 1.00
N HIS A 79 2.12 -3.92 0.42
CA HIS A 79 0.88 -4.14 1.15
C HIS A 79 0.85 -5.53 1.82
N VAL A 80 0.34 -5.61 3.05
CA VAL A 80 0.37 -6.83 3.90
C VAL A 80 -0.26 -8.06 3.24
N SER A 81 -1.24 -7.89 2.36
CA SER A 81 -1.86 -9.00 1.63
C SER A 81 -1.17 -9.36 0.31
N VAL A 82 -0.38 -8.44 -0.27
CA VAL A 82 0.29 -8.64 -1.58
C VAL A 82 1.70 -9.16 -1.37
N GLN A 83 2.48 -8.54 -0.48
CA GLN A 83 3.83 -8.95 -0.08
C GLN A 83 4.80 -9.24 -1.25
N ALA A 84 4.64 -8.60 -2.42
CA ALA A 84 5.48 -8.81 -3.60
C ALA A 84 6.93 -8.33 -3.40
N PHE A 85 7.17 -7.39 -2.49
CA PHE A 85 8.51 -6.89 -2.12
C PHE A 85 8.95 -7.35 -0.74
N LYS A 86 8.49 -8.53 -0.29
CA LYS A 86 8.94 -9.09 0.98
C LYS A 86 10.41 -9.47 0.85
N ASP A 87 11.27 -8.81 1.62
CA ASP A 87 12.62 -9.30 1.84
C ASP A 87 12.49 -10.74 2.35
N ASN A 88 13.29 -11.67 1.82
CA ASN A 88 13.30 -13.07 2.25
C ASN A 88 13.75 -13.16 3.72
N VAL A 89 12.87 -12.79 4.64
CA VAL A 89 13.03 -13.05 6.06
C VAL A 89 12.72 -14.52 6.21
N LYS A 90 13.75 -15.35 6.02
CA LYS A 90 13.70 -16.71 6.53
C LYS A 90 13.52 -16.56 8.04
N ASN A 91 12.33 -16.82 8.53
CA ASN A 91 12.11 -17.03 9.96
C ASN A 91 12.76 -18.38 10.31
N GLU A 92 14.08 -18.40 10.43
CA GLU A 92 14.80 -19.52 10.98
C GLU A 92 14.56 -19.53 12.49
N VAL A 93 13.89 -20.58 12.98
CA VAL A 93 13.78 -20.79 14.42
C VAL A 93 15.18 -21.21 14.91
N THR A 94 15.86 -20.29 15.57
CA THR A 94 17.17 -20.53 16.18
C THR A 94 17.03 -20.62 17.70
N GLY A 95 18.01 -21.24 18.36
CA GLY A 95 18.14 -21.19 19.81
C GLY A 95 18.41 -19.76 20.30
N ALA A 96 18.34 -19.54 21.62
CA ALA A 96 18.50 -18.22 22.24
C ALA A 96 19.77 -17.45 21.79
N ASP A 97 20.82 -18.17 21.39
CA ASP A 97 22.11 -17.61 20.96
C ASP A 97 22.32 -17.67 19.44
N GLY A 98 21.28 -17.88 18.64
CA GLY A 98 21.37 -18.04 17.18
C GLY A 98 21.90 -19.40 16.71
N GLY A 99 22.23 -20.30 17.63
CA GLY A 99 22.62 -21.68 17.33
C GLY A 99 21.43 -22.61 17.02
N PRO A 100 21.69 -23.92 16.77
CA PRO A 100 20.63 -24.90 16.56
C PRO A 100 19.65 -24.94 17.73
N VAL A 101 18.36 -25.20 17.44
CA VAL A 101 17.35 -25.45 18.48
C VAL A 101 17.80 -26.64 19.31
N ARG A 102 17.96 -26.44 20.62
CA ARG A 102 18.27 -27.51 21.56
C ARG A 102 16.99 -28.27 21.88
N THR A 103 16.93 -29.53 21.49
CA THR A 103 15.86 -30.45 21.88
C THR A 103 16.35 -31.35 23.00
N GLU A 104 15.75 -31.28 24.18
CA GLU A 104 15.95 -32.27 25.23
C GLU A 104 14.95 -33.41 25.04
N ILE A 105 15.44 -34.62 24.77
CA ILE A 105 14.59 -35.83 24.76
C ILE A 105 14.49 -36.31 26.20
N THR A 106 13.49 -35.80 26.93
CA THR A 106 13.21 -36.27 28.28
C THR A 106 12.41 -37.57 28.18
N LYS A 107 13.00 -38.70 28.61
CA LYS A 107 12.26 -39.96 28.77
C LYS A 107 11.40 -39.88 30.03
N LEU A 108 10.27 -39.22 29.92
CA LEU A 108 9.29 -39.12 31.00
C LEU A 108 8.30 -40.27 30.91
N THR A 109 7.91 -40.81 32.06
CA THR A 109 6.72 -41.66 32.12
C THR A 109 5.46 -40.81 31.86
N PRO A 110 4.33 -41.41 31.45
CA PRO A 110 3.08 -40.67 31.20
C PRO A 110 2.64 -39.81 32.40
N GLU A 111 2.86 -40.30 33.63
CA GLU A 111 2.53 -39.58 34.87
C GLU A 111 3.44 -38.36 35.07
N GLN A 112 4.74 -38.50 34.85
CA GLN A 112 5.70 -37.41 34.96
C GLN A 112 5.47 -36.33 33.89
N ALA A 113 5.12 -36.73 32.66
CA ALA A 113 4.78 -35.80 31.59
C ALA A 113 3.51 -34.99 31.92
N ALA A 114 2.48 -35.64 32.47
CA ALA A 114 1.24 -34.99 32.87
C ALA A 114 1.43 -33.99 34.02
N GLU A 115 2.35 -34.26 34.94
CA GLU A 115 2.68 -33.38 36.06
C GLU A 115 3.50 -32.15 35.62
N VAL A 116 4.48 -32.35 34.73
CA VAL A 116 5.25 -31.26 34.10
C VAL A 116 4.33 -30.35 33.29
N TYR A 117 3.43 -30.92 32.47
CA TYR A 117 2.47 -30.14 31.69
C TYR A 117 1.53 -29.31 32.60
N ARG A 118 1.03 -29.90 33.69
CA ARG A 118 0.22 -29.19 34.69
C ARG A 118 0.96 -28.01 35.33
N LYS A 119 2.25 -28.14 35.62
CA LYS A 119 3.08 -27.04 36.16
C LYS A 119 3.35 -25.94 35.14
N MET A 120 3.51 -26.28 33.86
CA MET A 120 3.75 -25.29 32.80
C MET A 120 2.48 -24.53 32.39
N MET A 121 1.31 -25.17 32.49
CA MET A 121 0.00 -24.61 32.11
C MET A 121 -0.79 -24.03 33.29
N GLY A 122 -0.10 -23.78 34.42
CA GLY A 122 -0.70 -23.20 35.63
C GLY A 122 -1.40 -21.88 35.37
#